data_AF-H0I0N5-F1
#
_entry.id   AF-H0I0N5-F1
#
_cell.length_a   1.000
_cell.length_b   1.000
_cell.length_c   1.000
_cell.angle_alpha   90.00
_cell.angle_beta   90.00
_cell.angle_gamma   90.00
#
_symmetry.space_group_name_H-M   'P 1'
#
loop_
_entity.id
_entity.type
_entity.pdbx_description
1 polymer ?
#
loop_
_entity_poly.entity_id
_entity_poly.type
_entity_poly.pdbx_seq_one_letter_code
_entity_poly.pdbx_strand_id
1 'polypeptide(L)'
;MLAREGRAAPAKQRNALSLQSLTAFHRAVAMHLVQILLPRADNTGRPFGREHFDRVKEDLASCFEGVTAYLQAPAEGQWQDREQSSQDDIVIFEVMVEEIDLPDWRRRRAELERRFRQDTVIIRYMPMELV
;
A
#
# COMPACT_ATOMS: atom_id res chain seq x y z
N MET A 1 24.73 -64.03 -3.66
CA MET A 1 25.80 -63.06 -3.32
C MET A 1 26.60 -62.87 -4.60
N LEU A 2 26.63 -61.77 -5.35
CA LEU A 2 26.22 -60.37 -5.19
C LEU A 2 25.78 -59.84 -6.57
N ALA A 3 24.84 -58.91 -6.57
CA ALA A 3 24.38 -58.17 -7.73
C ALA A 3 25.43 -57.14 -8.21
N ARG A 4 25.36 -56.74 -9.49
CA ARG A 4 25.11 -55.34 -9.88
C ARG A 4 25.04 -55.17 -11.41
N GLU A 5 23.87 -54.73 -11.86
CA GLU A 5 23.61 -54.18 -13.18
C GLU A 5 24.22 -52.78 -13.31
N GLY A 6 24.85 -52.48 -14.44
CA GLY A 6 25.28 -51.13 -14.83
C GLY A 6 24.60 -50.75 -16.14
N ARG A 7 23.57 -49.90 -16.07
CA ARG A 7 22.78 -49.44 -17.23
C ARG A 7 23.33 -48.11 -17.79
N ALA A 8 23.53 -48.06 -19.11
CA ALA A 8 23.64 -46.84 -19.91
C ALA A 8 22.32 -46.01 -19.84
N ALA A 9 22.19 -44.73 -20.21
CA ALA A 9 22.85 -43.87 -21.19
C ALA A 9 22.48 -42.37 -20.90
N PRO A 10 23.05 -41.37 -21.61
CA PRO A 10 22.78 -39.94 -21.41
C PRO A 10 21.61 -39.44 -22.28
N ALA A 11 20.93 -38.37 -21.86
CA ALA A 11 20.00 -37.63 -22.73
C ALA A 11 19.98 -36.13 -22.41
N LYS A 12 20.56 -35.35 -23.33
CA LYS A 12 20.39 -33.90 -23.48
C LYS A 12 18.94 -33.61 -23.91
N GLN A 13 18.41 -32.50 -23.35
CA GLN A 13 17.47 -31.57 -24.01
C GLN A 13 15.97 -31.91 -24.05
N ARG A 14 15.19 -31.09 -23.32
CA ARG A 14 14.02 -30.35 -23.86
C ARG A 14 13.46 -29.42 -22.76
N ASN A 15 13.79 -28.13 -22.86
CA ASN A 15 13.08 -27.06 -22.15
C ASN A 15 11.64 -27.02 -22.69
N ALA A 16 10.72 -27.68 -22.00
CA ALA A 16 9.30 -27.39 -22.12
C ALA A 16 8.94 -26.55 -20.88
N LEU A 17 8.87 -25.23 -21.05
CA LEU A 17 8.22 -24.37 -20.05
C LEU A 17 6.76 -24.83 -19.99
N SER A 18 6.37 -25.43 -18.87
CA SER A 18 5.02 -25.95 -18.69
C SER A 18 4.01 -24.80 -18.69
N LEU A 19 2.76 -25.05 -19.09
CA LEU A 19 1.68 -24.06 -18.92
C LEU A 19 1.52 -23.64 -17.45
N GLN A 20 1.88 -24.51 -16.50
CA GLN A 20 1.96 -24.18 -15.06
C GLN A 20 3.05 -23.16 -14.75
N SER A 21 4.15 -23.13 -15.52
CA SER A 21 5.21 -22.10 -15.43
C SER A 21 4.75 -20.77 -16.03
N LEU A 22 3.92 -20.79 -17.07
CA LEU A 22 3.26 -19.58 -17.62
C LEU A 22 2.20 -19.01 -16.67
N THR A 23 1.46 -19.84 -15.92
CA THR A 23 0.55 -19.38 -14.85
C THR A 23 1.30 -18.93 -13.60
N ALA A 24 2.39 -19.60 -13.23
CA ALA A 24 3.21 -19.24 -12.07
C ALA A 24 3.97 -17.91 -12.27
N PHE A 25 4.33 -17.54 -13.50
CA PHE A 25 4.91 -16.23 -13.84
C PHE A 25 3.85 -15.17 -14.20
N HIS A 26 2.62 -15.57 -14.56
CA HIS A 26 1.44 -14.68 -14.61
C HIS A 26 0.98 -14.19 -13.24
N ARG A 27 1.50 -14.83 -12.18
CA ARG A 27 1.54 -14.31 -10.82
C ARG A 27 2.80 -13.47 -10.59
N ALA A 28 3.23 -12.69 -11.59
CA ALA A 28 3.84 -11.40 -11.33
C ALA A 28 2.82 -10.68 -10.44
N VAL A 29 3.15 -10.58 -9.16
CA VAL A 29 2.22 -10.24 -8.09
C VAL A 29 1.50 -8.96 -8.50
N ALA A 30 0.22 -9.05 -8.86
CA ALA A 30 -0.58 -7.88 -9.18
C ALA A 30 -0.70 -7.07 -7.89
N MET A 31 0.16 -6.07 -7.75
CA MET A 31 0.19 -5.22 -6.57
C MET A 31 -0.68 -4.01 -6.83
N HIS A 32 -1.23 -3.46 -5.75
CA HIS A 32 -1.96 -2.21 -5.78
C HIS A 32 -1.32 -1.26 -4.80
N LEU A 33 -1.04 -0.04 -5.23
CA LEU A 33 -0.72 1.07 -4.33
C LEU A 33 -2.02 1.73 -3.91
N VAL A 34 -2.36 1.65 -2.63
CA VAL A 34 -3.49 2.37 -2.04
C VAL A 34 -2.97 3.65 -1.41
N GLN A 35 -3.61 4.77 -1.75
CA GLN A 35 -3.31 6.08 -1.19
C GLN A 35 -4.54 6.60 -0.42
N ILE A 36 -4.31 7.03 0.82
CA ILE A 36 -5.29 7.71 1.68
C ILE A 36 -4.84 9.16 1.83
N LEU A 37 -5.67 10.10 1.39
CA LEU A 37 -5.38 11.52 1.46
C LEU A 37 -6.22 12.14 2.58
N LEU A 38 -5.56 12.63 3.63
CA LEU A 38 -6.19 13.21 4.80
C LEU A 38 -5.81 14.69 4.94
N PRO A 39 -6.78 15.61 4.99
CA PRO A 39 -6.50 17.03 5.20
C PRO A 39 -6.00 17.29 6.62
N ARG A 40 -5.15 18.31 6.79
CA ARG A 40 -4.63 18.72 8.10
C ARG A 40 -5.63 19.45 8.98
N ALA A 41 -6.79 19.84 8.45
CA ALA A 41 -7.85 20.48 9.20
C ALA A 41 -9.21 19.83 8.92
N ASP A 42 -10.19 20.04 9.80
CA ASP A 42 -11.58 19.64 9.56
C ASP A 42 -12.28 20.58 8.56
N ASN A 43 -13.53 20.26 8.18
CA ASN A 43 -14.34 21.10 7.29
C ASN A 43 -14.57 22.54 7.81
N THR A 44 -14.34 22.81 9.10
CA THR A 44 -14.46 24.14 9.71
C THR A 44 -13.12 24.88 9.76
N GLY A 45 -12.05 24.28 9.25
CA GLY A 45 -10.70 24.83 9.26
C GLY A 45 -9.94 24.63 10.58
N ARG A 46 -10.44 23.81 11.51
CA ARG A 46 -9.71 23.51 12.76
C ARG A 46 -8.62 22.47 12.48
N PRO A 47 -7.34 22.77 12.77
CA PRO A 47 -6.25 21.85 12.50
C PRO A 47 -6.30 20.61 13.41
N PHE A 48 -5.77 19.50 12.90
CA PHE A 48 -5.52 18.28 13.65
C PHE A 48 -4.08 18.25 14.15
N GLY A 49 -3.90 17.82 15.40
CA GLY A 49 -2.58 17.52 15.94
C GLY A 49 -1.97 16.28 15.29
N ARG A 50 -0.64 16.16 15.40
CA ARG A 50 0.14 15.06 14.81
C ARG A 50 -0.35 13.69 15.29
N GLU A 51 -0.80 13.59 16.53
CA GLU A 51 -1.30 12.36 17.16
C GLU A 51 -2.47 11.72 16.41
N HIS A 52 -3.27 12.51 15.67
CA HIS A 52 -4.34 11.97 14.83
C HIS A 52 -3.78 11.17 13.65
N PHE A 53 -2.68 11.63 13.06
CA PHE A 53 -2.02 11.01 11.92
C PHE A 53 -1.15 9.84 12.34
N ASP A 54 -0.48 9.94 13.50
CA ASP A 54 0.30 8.84 14.06
C ASP A 54 -0.58 7.60 14.31
N ARG A 55 -1.80 7.80 14.83
CA ARG A 55 -2.77 6.70 14.98
C ARG A 55 -3.15 6.03 13.66
N VAL A 56 -3.34 6.82 12.59
CA VAL A 56 -3.62 6.25 11.25
C VAL A 56 -2.43 5.41 10.78
N LYS A 57 -1.21 5.89 11.01
CA LYS A 57 0.01 5.14 10.70
C LYS A 57 0.07 3.81 11.45
N GLU A 58 -0.22 3.82 12.75
CA GLU A 58 -0.25 2.62 13.60
C GLU A 58 -1.34 1.63 13.17
N ASP A 59 -2.56 2.12 12.88
CA ASP A 59 -3.69 1.32 12.41
C ASP A 59 -3.34 0.61 11.10
N LEU A 60 -2.72 1.33 10.15
CA LEU A 60 -2.28 0.76 8.87
C LEU A 60 -1.11 -0.22 9.08
N ALA A 61 -0.11 0.13 9.90
CA ALA A 61 1.06 -0.73 10.13
C ALA A 61 0.69 -2.05 10.85
N SER A 62 -0.39 -2.03 11.62
CA SER A 62 -0.94 -3.24 12.25
C SER A 62 -1.70 -4.13 11.26
N CYS A 63 -2.22 -3.57 10.16
CA CYS A 63 -2.98 -4.30 9.15
C CYS A 63 -2.13 -4.73 7.94
N PHE A 64 -1.08 -3.99 7.62
CA PHE A 64 -0.30 -4.13 6.39
C PHE A 64 1.20 -4.16 6.70
N GLU A 65 1.91 -5.14 6.14
CA GLU A 65 3.36 -5.20 6.23
C GLU A 65 3.98 -4.08 5.39
N GLY A 66 4.53 -3.06 6.06
CA GLY A 66 5.16 -1.91 5.40
C GLY A 66 4.16 -0.79 5.10
N VAL A 67 4.23 0.28 5.90
CA VAL A 67 3.46 1.51 5.67
C VAL A 67 4.41 2.67 5.55
N THR A 68 4.33 3.38 4.43
CA THR A 68 5.04 4.64 4.24
C THR A 68 4.03 5.76 4.34
N ALA A 69 4.23 6.64 5.32
CA ALA A 69 3.45 7.86 5.44
C ALA A 69 4.29 8.99 4.84
N TYR A 70 3.78 9.64 3.81
CA TYR A 70 4.42 10.77 3.15
C TYR A 70 3.54 12.02 3.31
N LEU A 71 4.12 13.09 3.86
CA LEU A 71 3.43 14.37 3.96
C LEU A 71 3.55 15.09 2.61
N GLN A 72 2.46 15.30 1.89
CA GLN A 72 2.46 16.19 0.74
C GLN A 72 2.22 17.63 1.22
N ALA A 73 3.22 18.17 1.92
CA ALA A 73 3.47 19.58 2.17
C ALA A 73 4.98 19.80 1.88
N PRO A 74 5.45 21.00 1.50
CA PRO A 74 6.82 21.19 1.00
C PRO A 74 7.83 20.56 1.98
N ALA A 75 8.75 19.77 1.43
CA ALA A 75 9.70 18.86 2.09
C ALA A 75 10.01 19.14 3.58
N GLU A 76 9.88 18.09 4.40
CA GLU A 76 10.30 17.76 5.79
C GLU A 76 10.90 18.81 6.78
N GLY A 77 11.35 19.99 6.36
CA GLY A 77 12.01 21.00 7.19
C GLY A 77 11.12 22.13 7.74
N GLN A 78 9.80 22.14 7.52
CA GLN A 78 8.92 23.26 7.91
C GLN A 78 7.88 22.92 8.99
N TRP A 79 8.23 22.06 9.95
CA TRP A 79 7.35 21.80 11.11
C TRP A 79 7.19 23.01 12.04
N GLN A 80 7.96 24.09 11.88
CA GLN A 80 7.99 25.19 12.85
C GLN A 80 7.65 26.61 12.37
N ASP A 81 7.72 26.97 11.09
CA ASP A 81 7.76 28.43 10.75
C ASP A 81 6.86 28.91 9.61
N ARG A 82 5.65 28.36 9.44
CA ARG A 82 4.65 29.06 8.61
C ARG A 82 3.30 29.19 9.29
N GLU A 83 3.15 30.34 9.93
CA GLU A 83 1.92 31.03 10.30
C GLU A 83 1.05 31.43 9.10
N GLN A 84 1.19 30.75 7.95
CA GLN A 84 0.51 31.07 6.69
C GLN A 84 -0.17 29.82 6.15
N SER A 85 -1.39 29.63 6.65
CA SER A 85 -2.58 29.32 5.87
C SER A 85 -2.33 28.66 4.51
N SER A 86 -2.46 27.35 4.47
CA SER A 86 -3.12 26.72 3.33
C SER A 86 -4.11 25.70 3.89
N GLN A 87 -5.39 25.85 3.57
CA GLN A 87 -6.40 24.81 3.79
C GLN A 87 -6.13 23.54 2.95
N ASP A 88 -5.07 23.56 2.12
CA ASP A 88 -4.74 22.55 1.12
C ASP A 88 -3.61 21.60 1.56
N ASP A 89 -3.13 21.69 2.80
CA ASP A 89 -2.12 20.76 3.28
C ASP A 89 -2.75 19.38 3.55
N ILE A 90 -2.27 18.36 2.83
CA ILE A 90 -2.72 16.97 2.95
C ILE A 90 -1.60 16.05 3.44
N VAL A 91 -1.97 15.06 4.24
CA VAL A 91 -1.12 13.94 4.62
C VAL A 91 -1.52 12.74 3.76
N ILE A 92 -0.54 12.11 3.12
CA ILE A 92 -0.77 10.94 2.28
C ILE A 92 -0.20 9.71 2.96
N PHE A 93 -1.04 8.70 3.12
CA PHE A 93 -0.61 7.38 3.58
C PHE A 93 -0.64 6.42 2.40
N GLU A 94 0.43 5.66 2.26
CA GLU A 94 0.59 4.71 1.17
C GLU A 94 0.79 3.30 1.73
N VAL A 95 0.01 2.36 1.20
CA VAL A 95 0.16 0.92 1.48
C VAL A 95 0.12 0.13 0.19
N MET A 96 0.99 -0.86 0.08
CA MET A 96 1.00 -1.80 -1.04
C MET A 96 0.23 -3.06 -0.63
N VAL A 97 -0.75 -3.47 -1.43
CA VAL A 97 -1.59 -4.64 -1.16
C VAL A 97 -1.74 -5.51 -2.41
N GLU A 98 -1.80 -6.83 -2.24
CA GLU A 98 -2.01 -7.76 -3.36
C GLU A 98 -3.46 -7.66 -3.88
N GLU A 99 -4.44 -7.65 -2.98
CA GLU A 99 -5.87 -7.63 -3.32
C GLU A 99 -6.60 -6.43 -2.71
N ILE A 100 -7.61 -5.93 -3.43
CA ILE A 100 -8.44 -4.80 -3.00
C ILE A 100 -9.80 -5.31 -2.52
N ASP A 101 -10.00 -5.32 -1.20
CA ASP A 101 -11.32 -5.52 -0.58
C ASP A 101 -12.07 -4.17 -0.50
N LEU A 102 -12.90 -3.88 -1.50
CA LEU A 102 -13.66 -2.63 -1.57
C LEU A 102 -14.59 -2.40 -0.35
N PRO A 103 -15.34 -3.40 0.16
CA PRO A 103 -16.06 -3.27 1.42
C PRO A 103 -15.19 -2.84 2.61
N ASP A 104 -14.00 -3.43 2.77
CA ASP A 104 -13.06 -3.06 3.84
C ASP A 104 -12.62 -1.60 3.72
N TRP A 105 -12.18 -1.21 2.52
CA TRP A 105 -11.73 0.17 2.23
C TRP A 105 -12.83 1.21 2.39
N ARG A 106 -14.08 0.88 2.02
CA ARG A 106 -15.24 1.76 2.25
C ARG A 106 -15.53 1.95 3.74
N ARG A 107 -15.41 0.89 4.53
CA ARG A 107 -15.58 0.96 5.99
C ARG A 107 -14.50 1.83 6.64
N ARG A 108 -13.24 1.63 6.24
CA ARG A 108 -12.11 2.46 6.69
C ARG A 108 -12.31 3.93 6.30
N ARG A 109 -12.76 4.21 5.08
CA ARG A 109 -13.07 5.57 4.62
C ARG A 109 -14.11 6.24 5.52
N ALA A 110 -15.23 5.58 5.80
CA ALA A 110 -16.28 6.13 6.66
C ALA A 110 -15.80 6.38 8.10
N GLU A 111 -14.94 5.52 8.64
CA GLU A 111 -14.33 5.74 9.95
C GLU A 111 -13.42 6.97 9.95
N LEU A 112 -12.60 7.14 8.91
CA LEU A 112 -11.71 8.29 8.74
C LEU A 112 -12.50 9.58 8.56
N GLU A 113 -13.57 9.58 7.76
CA GLU A 113 -14.47 10.74 7.59
C GLU A 113 -15.03 11.20 8.93
N ARG A 114 -15.49 10.26 9.77
CA ARG A 114 -15.96 10.57 11.13
C ARG A 114 -14.85 11.09 12.04
N ARG A 115 -13.67 10.45 12.04
CA ARG A 115 -12.51 10.82 12.89
C ARG A 115 -11.95 12.20 12.52
N PHE A 116 -11.86 12.49 11.23
CA PHE A 116 -11.32 13.73 10.69
C PHE A 116 -12.40 14.79 10.44
N ARG A 117 -13.66 14.54 10.78
CA ARG A 117 -14.78 15.49 10.61
C ARG A 117 -14.78 16.06 9.18
N GLN A 118 -14.66 15.15 8.21
CA GLN A 118 -14.59 15.41 6.78
C GLN A 118 -15.84 14.87 6.11
N ASP A 119 -16.38 15.61 5.14
CA ASP A 119 -17.56 15.14 4.38
C ASP A 119 -17.17 14.05 3.38
N THR A 120 -15.91 14.07 2.93
CA THR A 120 -15.35 13.08 2.03
C THR A 120 -13.86 12.92 2.27
N VAL A 121 -13.43 11.67 2.51
CA VAL A 121 -12.02 11.28 2.48
C VAL A 121 -11.72 10.58 1.16
N ILE A 122 -10.59 10.94 0.54
CA ILE A 122 -10.15 10.31 -0.70
C ILE A 122 -9.29 9.08 -0.33
N ILE A 123 -9.79 7.90 -0.71
CA ILE A 123 -9.01 6.67 -0.79
C ILE A 123 -9.05 6.23 -2.26
N ARG A 124 -7.88 6.07 -2.87
CA ARG A 124 -7.73 5.60 -4.24
C ARG A 124 -6.69 4.50 -4.31
N TYR A 125 -6.76 3.67 -5.34
CA TYR A 125 -5.76 2.65 -5.59
C TYR A 125 -5.36 2.62 -7.06
N MET A 126 -4.12 2.21 -7.33
CA MET A 126 -3.54 2.09 -8.67
C MET A 126 -2.86 0.72 -8.80
N PRO A 127 -3.03 0.01 -9.93
CA PRO A 127 -2.26 -1.20 -10.17
C PRO A 127 -0.77 -0.88 -10.29
N MET A 128 0.06 -1.76 -9.77
CA MET A 128 1.52 -1.65 -9.72
C MET A 128 2.14 -2.95 -10.25
N GLU A 129 3.18 -2.79 -11.05
CA GLU A 129 4.07 -3.87 -11.43
C GLU A 129 5.41 -3.71 -10.71
N LEU A 130 5.95 -4.81 -10.21
CA LEU A 130 7.28 -4.86 -9.60
C LEU A 130 8.29 -5.28 -10.69
N VAL A 131 9.43 -4.57 -10.76
CA VAL A 131 10.53 -4.82 -11.71
C VAL A 131 11.70 -5.52 -11.01
#